data_AF-A0A822B1P8-F1
#
_entry.id   AF-A0A822B1P8-F1
#
_cell.length_a   1.000
_cell.length_b   1.000
_cell.length_c   1.000
_cell.angle_alpha   90.00
_cell.angle_beta   90.00
_cell.angle_gamma   90.00
#
_symmetry.space_group_name_H-M   'P 1'
#
loop_
_entity.id
_entity.type
_entity.pdbx_description
1 polymer ?
#
loop_
_entity_poly.entity_id
_entity_poly.type
_entity_poly.pdbx_seq_one_letter_code
_entity_poly.pdbx_strand_id
1 'polypeptide(L)'
;FSRIVVSKAQRASIRTELESQFPTVLNYIQFIISTYNQPDILGKMFSCLSKWLEFGTSIVKVESLFDYLFNSLNNENIFDDASNCIIVLFTSPDALKYPSIFSRLLPYVLQLESILDQSLMIGDKEKAECITKLITQFGENLAQLIIQMAITPNQQSQTLAHRFCCLVMKCTDMKGQYPIEETCSELTFSFWYALQEEVTSIDDDDKRIILLELFRPYFERLIEVLISKGQLPDNESIFTSEDKETFRCYRVDITDTMMCMHNVLGNRAIEGK
;
A
#
# COMPACT_ATOMS: atom_id res chain seq x y z
N PHE A 1 -3.01 38.59 -1.94
CA PHE A 1 -1.85 37.73 -2.22
C PHE A 1 -1.56 37.74 -3.71
N SER A 2 -0.54 38.48 -4.14
CA SER A 2 -0.05 38.46 -5.52
C SER A 2 0.57 37.08 -5.79
N ARG A 3 0.04 36.33 -6.76
CA ARG A 3 0.70 35.11 -7.24
C ARG A 3 2.04 35.53 -7.85
N ILE A 4 3.14 35.17 -7.20
CA ILE A 4 4.48 35.36 -7.78
C ILE A 4 4.55 34.47 -9.01
N VAL A 5 4.55 35.08 -10.20
CA VAL A 5 4.71 34.35 -11.46
C VAL A 5 6.19 34.06 -11.64
N VAL A 6 6.62 32.91 -11.12
CA VAL A 6 8.00 32.43 -11.26
C VAL A 6 8.16 31.75 -12.62
N SER A 7 9.19 32.12 -13.39
CA SER A 7 9.51 31.50 -14.68
C SER A 7 9.95 30.04 -14.52
N LYS A 8 9.90 29.23 -15.58
CA LYS A 8 10.32 27.80 -15.53
C LYS A 8 11.78 27.66 -15.08
N ALA A 9 12.67 28.53 -15.55
CA ALA A 9 14.08 28.54 -15.17
C ALA A 9 14.29 28.95 -13.70
N GLN A 10 13.55 29.96 -13.22
CA GLN A 10 13.60 30.37 -11.82
C GLN A 10 13.06 29.27 -10.89
N ARG A 11 11.98 28.57 -11.27
CA ARG A 11 11.47 27.42 -10.51
C ARG A 11 12.49 26.30 -10.41
N ALA A 12 13.18 26.00 -11.51
CA ALA A 12 14.24 24.99 -11.52
C ALA A 12 15.39 25.38 -10.59
N SER A 13 15.84 26.65 -10.64
CA SER A 13 16.88 27.16 -9.75
C SER A 13 16.50 27.10 -8.27
N ILE A 14 15.28 27.54 -7.92
CA ILE A 14 14.74 27.45 -6.55
C ILE A 14 14.65 25.99 -6.11
N ARG A 15 14.25 25.08 -7.01
CA ARG A 15 14.18 23.66 -6.71
C ARG A 15 15.54 23.09 -6.35
N THR A 16 16.55 23.34 -7.18
CA THR A 16 17.92 22.89 -6.93
C THR A 16 18.45 23.43 -5.60
N GLU A 17 18.19 24.70 -5.29
CA GLU A 17 18.62 25.30 -4.02
C GLU A 17 17.91 24.67 -2.82
N LEU A 18 16.59 24.45 -2.88
CA LEU A 18 15.87 23.79 -1.79
C LEU A 18 16.32 22.33 -1.58
N GLU A 19 16.56 21.60 -2.66
CA GLU A 19 17.08 20.22 -2.59
C GLU A 19 18.50 20.16 -1.98
N SER A 20 19.31 21.21 -2.18
CA SER A 20 20.64 21.35 -1.58
C SER A 20 20.57 21.55 -0.07
N GLN A 21 19.54 22.24 0.42
CA GLN A 21 19.33 22.52 1.85
C GLN A 21 18.59 21.42 2.61
N PHE A 22 18.01 20.44 1.93
CA PHE A 22 17.28 19.34 2.58
C PHE A 22 18.08 18.59 3.67
N PRO A 23 19.40 18.33 3.54
CA PRO A 23 20.19 17.73 4.63
C PRO A 23 20.15 18.53 5.94
N THR A 24 20.11 19.86 5.87
CA THR A 24 19.98 20.73 7.05
C THR A 24 18.63 20.54 7.74
N VAL A 25 17.56 20.41 6.94
CA VAL A 25 16.22 20.11 7.46
C VAL A 25 16.19 18.72 8.09
N LEU A 26 16.79 17.73 7.44
CA LEU A 26 16.86 16.36 7.96
C LEU A 26 17.58 16.31 9.31
N ASN A 27 18.71 17.02 9.46
CA ASN A 27 19.42 17.13 10.74
C ASN A 27 18.53 17.76 11.83
N TYR A 28 17.73 18.77 11.47
CA TYR A 28 16.79 19.39 12.41
C TYR A 28 15.65 18.44 12.78
N ILE A 29 15.14 17.65 11.83
CA ILE A 29 14.15 16.59 12.09
C ILE A 29 14.73 15.56 13.07
N GLN A 30 15.95 15.08 12.85
CA GLN A 30 16.63 14.15 13.75
C GLN A 30 16.83 14.75 15.14
N PHE A 31 17.19 16.03 15.23
CA PHE A 31 17.25 16.75 16.51
C PHE A 31 15.89 16.82 17.19
N ILE A 32 14.80 17.05 16.44
CA ILE A 32 13.46 17.06 17.02
C ILE A 32 13.12 15.69 17.61
N ILE A 33 13.36 14.62 16.84
CA ILE A 33 13.13 13.24 17.24
C ILE A 33 13.90 12.88 18.52
N SER A 34 15.15 13.35 18.67
CA SER A 34 15.96 13.04 19.85
C SER A 34 15.60 13.87 21.09
N THR A 35 14.94 15.02 20.92
CA THR A 35 14.82 16.05 21.98
C THR A 35 13.39 16.18 22.50
N TYR A 36 12.40 16.00 21.63
CA TYR A 36 10.99 16.23 21.95
C TYR A 36 10.21 14.92 21.91
N ASN A 37 9.24 14.80 22.80
CA ASN A 37 8.29 13.67 22.83
C ASN A 37 6.83 14.14 22.83
N GLN A 38 6.60 15.45 22.70
CA GLN A 38 5.27 16.03 22.63
C GLN A 38 4.61 15.68 21.28
N PRO A 39 3.43 15.04 21.29
CA PRO A 39 2.74 14.63 20.05
C PRO A 39 2.55 15.78 19.06
N ASP A 40 2.18 16.98 19.53
CA ASP A 40 2.00 18.15 18.66
C ASP A 40 3.25 18.56 17.87
N ILE A 41 4.44 18.39 18.48
CA ILE A 41 5.71 18.72 17.85
C ILE A 41 6.08 17.62 16.86
N LEU A 42 5.90 16.36 17.23
CA LEU A 42 6.16 15.21 16.39
C LEU A 42 5.23 15.15 15.17
N GLY A 43 3.94 15.47 15.34
CA GLY A 43 2.98 15.57 14.25
C GLY A 43 3.36 16.66 13.24
N LYS A 44 3.78 17.84 13.72
CA LYS A 44 4.32 18.91 12.85
C LYS A 44 5.61 18.48 12.14
N MET A 45 6.44 17.68 12.79
CA MET A 45 7.64 17.11 12.17
C MET A 45 7.28 16.17 11.02
N PHE A 46 6.34 15.25 11.21
CA PHE A 46 5.86 14.38 10.13
C PHE A 46 5.21 15.16 9.01
N SER A 47 4.37 16.16 9.32
CA SER A 47 3.79 17.05 8.31
C SER A 47 4.86 17.77 7.49
N CYS A 48 5.93 18.25 8.14
CA CYS A 48 7.08 18.85 7.46
C CYS A 48 7.76 17.82 6.52
N LEU A 49 8.04 16.61 7.01
CA LEU A 49 8.66 15.56 6.22
C LEU A 49 7.81 15.19 5.00
N SER A 50 6.50 15.03 5.18
CA SER A 50 5.55 14.76 4.09
C SER A 50 5.62 15.84 3.00
N LYS A 51 5.70 17.12 3.37
CA LYS A 51 5.82 18.21 2.38
C LYS A 51 7.13 18.18 1.60
N TRP A 52 8.22 17.72 2.22
CA TRP A 52 9.49 17.52 1.50
C TRP A 52 9.49 16.27 0.60
N LEU A 53 8.75 15.22 0.97
CA LEU A 53 8.55 14.05 0.12
C LEU A 53 7.67 14.39 -1.09
N GLU A 54 6.56 15.09 -0.89
CA GLU A 54 5.69 15.62 -1.97
C GLU A 54 6.47 16.55 -2.92
N PHE A 55 7.41 17.32 -2.39
CA PHE A 55 8.29 18.18 -3.20
C PHE A 55 9.19 17.36 -4.16
N GLY A 56 9.42 16.08 -3.86
CA GLY A 56 10.27 15.17 -4.64
C GLY A 56 11.73 15.20 -4.20
N THR A 57 11.99 15.28 -2.88
CA THR A 57 13.34 15.05 -2.36
C THR A 57 13.75 13.60 -2.54
N SER A 58 15.06 13.35 -2.65
CA SER A 58 15.57 11.98 -2.79
C SER A 58 15.28 11.16 -1.54
N ILE A 59 14.50 10.10 -1.72
CA ILE A 59 14.07 9.15 -0.68
C ILE A 59 15.28 8.51 0.03
N VAL A 60 16.42 8.39 -0.66
CA VAL A 60 17.70 7.91 -0.09
C VAL A 60 18.07 8.66 1.19
N LYS A 61 17.82 9.97 1.24
CA LYS A 61 18.16 10.80 2.41
C LYS A 61 17.26 10.50 3.60
N VAL A 62 16.02 10.04 3.36
CA VAL A 62 15.01 9.78 4.40
C VAL A 62 15.14 8.38 4.98
N GLU A 63 15.94 7.50 4.37
CA GLU A 63 16.15 6.11 4.82
C GLU A 63 16.55 5.99 6.30
N SER A 64 17.36 6.93 6.80
CA SER A 64 17.76 6.99 8.22
C SER A 64 16.60 7.15 9.21
N LEU A 65 15.43 7.58 8.74
CA LEU A 65 14.24 7.81 9.56
C LEU A 65 13.24 6.65 9.53
N PHE A 66 13.45 5.62 8.71
CA PHE A 66 12.47 4.54 8.53
C PHE A 66 12.15 3.82 9.83
N ASP A 67 13.17 3.45 10.61
CA ASP A 67 12.96 2.83 11.93
C ASP A 67 12.03 3.66 12.81
N TYR A 68 12.29 4.96 12.93
CA TYR A 68 11.48 5.85 13.75
C TYR A 68 10.06 6.01 13.18
N LEU A 69 9.95 6.18 11.85
CA LEU A 69 8.68 6.39 11.15
C LEU A 69 7.73 5.19 11.34
N PHE A 70 8.21 3.96 11.13
CA PHE A 70 7.38 2.77 11.30
C PHE A 70 7.13 2.43 12.77
N ASN A 71 8.10 2.63 13.66
CA ASN A 71 7.87 2.44 15.10
C ASN A 71 6.82 3.41 15.66
N SER A 72 6.69 4.60 15.06
CA SER A 72 5.68 5.60 15.45
C SER A 72 4.24 5.13 15.22
N LEU A 73 4.00 4.12 14.37
CA LEU A 73 2.67 3.51 14.21
C LEU A 73 2.18 2.75 15.46
N ASN A 74 3.07 2.46 16.41
CA ASN A 74 2.69 1.89 17.70
C ASN A 74 2.22 2.96 18.71
N ASN A 75 2.43 4.25 18.43
CA ASN A 75 2.03 5.33 19.31
C ASN A 75 0.74 5.99 18.80
N GLU A 76 -0.36 5.76 19.52
CA GLU A 76 -1.70 6.26 19.16
C GLU A 76 -1.75 7.78 18.95
N ASN A 77 -0.96 8.56 19.70
CA ASN A 77 -1.03 10.03 19.63
C ASN A 77 -0.40 10.62 18.36
N ILE A 78 0.42 9.86 17.64
CA ILE A 78 1.12 10.30 16.42
C ILE A 78 0.83 9.35 15.25
N PHE A 79 -0.08 8.40 15.43
CA PHE A 79 -0.38 7.35 14.47
C PHE A 79 -0.83 7.93 13.12
N ASP A 80 -1.78 8.87 13.15
CA ASP A 80 -2.32 9.50 11.94
C ASP A 80 -1.28 10.32 11.19
N ASP A 81 -0.43 11.06 11.91
CA ASP A 81 0.62 11.85 11.29
C ASP A 81 1.69 10.95 10.64
N ALA A 82 2.08 9.87 11.33
CA ALA A 82 3.04 8.90 10.82
C ALA A 82 2.48 8.11 9.63
N SER A 83 1.25 7.62 9.71
CA SER A 83 0.59 6.88 8.63
C SER A 83 0.45 7.74 7.37
N ASN A 84 0.01 8.99 7.50
CA ASN A 84 -0.05 9.93 6.38
C ASN A 84 1.33 10.16 5.75
N CYS A 85 2.39 10.29 6.56
CA CYS A 85 3.75 10.44 6.06
C CYS A 85 4.23 9.20 5.29
N ILE A 86 3.90 7.99 5.75
CA ILE A 86 4.21 6.74 5.06
C ILE A 86 3.43 6.62 3.73
N ILE A 87 2.16 7.02 3.68
CA ILE A 87 1.38 7.04 2.43
C ILE A 87 2.08 7.96 1.40
N VAL A 88 2.50 9.16 1.83
CA VAL A 88 3.24 10.10 0.97
C VAL A 88 4.57 9.52 0.49
N LEU A 89 5.25 8.75 1.34
CA LEU A 89 6.48 8.04 0.95
C LEU A 89 6.21 7.01 -0.15
N PHE A 90 5.15 6.20 -0.02
CA PHE A 90 4.81 5.15 -0.98
C PHE A 90 4.26 5.69 -2.30
N THR A 91 3.54 6.80 -2.26
CA THR A 91 2.95 7.47 -3.43
C THR A 91 3.90 8.45 -4.12
N SER A 92 5.17 8.50 -3.69
CA SER A 92 6.17 9.36 -4.30
C SER A 92 6.39 8.98 -5.77
N PRO A 93 6.31 9.92 -6.73
CA PRO A 93 6.53 9.62 -8.16
C PRO A 93 7.91 9.03 -8.47
N ASP A 94 8.87 9.26 -7.57
CA ASP A 94 10.25 8.79 -7.69
C ASP A 94 10.47 7.43 -7.02
N ALA A 95 9.43 6.79 -6.48
CA ALA A 95 9.56 5.54 -5.72
C ALA A 95 10.23 4.43 -6.56
N LEU A 96 9.79 4.26 -7.81
CA LEU A 96 10.33 3.28 -8.74
C LEU A 96 11.76 3.61 -9.22
N LYS A 97 12.27 4.84 -9.02
CA LYS A 97 13.68 5.18 -9.30
C LYS A 97 14.63 4.57 -8.26
N TYR A 98 14.12 4.18 -7.10
CA TYR A 98 14.91 3.68 -5.98
C TYR A 98 14.45 2.29 -5.51
N PRO A 99 14.38 1.27 -6.39
CA PRO A 99 13.82 -0.04 -6.07
C PRO A 99 14.55 -0.74 -4.91
N SER A 100 15.86 -0.48 -4.74
CA SER A 100 16.65 -1.04 -3.65
C SER A 100 16.27 -0.47 -2.27
N ILE A 101 15.78 0.77 -2.20
CA ILE A 101 15.30 1.37 -0.96
C ILE A 101 13.94 0.79 -0.60
N PHE A 102 13.04 0.69 -1.56
CA PHE A 102 11.72 0.13 -1.33
C PHE A 102 11.74 -1.37 -1.02
N SER A 103 12.71 -2.12 -1.56
CA SER A 103 12.91 -3.51 -1.14
C SER A 103 13.37 -3.63 0.32
N ARG A 104 14.10 -2.63 0.84
CA ARG A 104 14.46 -2.54 2.27
C ARG A 104 13.31 -2.01 3.15
N LEU A 105 12.31 -1.34 2.57
CA LEU A 105 11.08 -0.96 3.25
C LEU A 105 10.12 -2.13 3.44
N LEU A 106 10.14 -3.12 2.53
CA LEU A 106 9.20 -4.23 2.55
C LEU A 106 9.18 -5.01 3.90
N PRO A 107 10.31 -5.29 4.58
CA PRO A 107 10.28 -5.87 5.92
C PRO A 107 9.47 -5.06 6.95
N TYR A 108 9.51 -3.73 6.90
CA TYR A 108 8.71 -2.87 7.79
C TYR A 108 7.21 -2.95 7.45
N VAL A 109 6.88 -3.00 6.16
CA VAL A 109 5.49 -3.19 5.71
C VAL A 109 4.94 -4.54 6.17
N LEU A 110 5.76 -5.60 6.12
CA LEU A 110 5.38 -6.92 6.64
C LEU A 110 5.17 -6.92 8.16
N GLN A 111 5.84 -6.06 8.92
CA GLN A 111 5.63 -5.93 10.36
C GLN A 111 4.27 -5.31 10.71
N LEU A 112 3.67 -4.56 9.78
CA LEU A 112 2.32 -4.00 9.95
C LEU A 112 1.27 -5.08 10.16
N GLU A 113 1.53 -6.32 9.73
CA GLU A 113 0.65 -7.47 10.00
C GLU A 113 0.33 -7.62 11.49
N SER A 114 1.33 -7.44 12.37
CA SER A 114 1.12 -7.54 13.81
C SER A 114 0.24 -6.42 14.37
N ILE A 115 0.34 -5.21 13.80
CA ILE A 115 -0.48 -4.06 14.21
C ILE A 115 -1.91 -4.28 13.73
N LEU A 116 -2.08 -4.77 12.49
CA LEU A 116 -3.38 -5.15 11.95
C LEU A 116 -4.06 -6.22 12.82
N ASP A 117 -3.35 -7.29 13.16
CA ASP A 117 -3.90 -8.36 14.00
C ASP A 117 -4.32 -7.84 15.38
N GLN A 118 -3.52 -6.97 16.00
CA GLN A 118 -3.87 -6.34 17.28
C GLN A 118 -5.12 -5.47 17.16
N SER A 119 -5.21 -4.62 16.13
CA SER A 119 -6.37 -3.76 15.86
C SER A 119 -7.64 -4.58 15.67
N LEU A 120 -7.59 -5.68 14.90
CA LEU A 120 -8.72 -6.58 14.71
C LEU A 120 -9.15 -7.26 16.01
N MET A 121 -8.18 -7.68 16.84
CA MET A 121 -8.47 -8.35 18.11
C MET A 121 -9.16 -7.44 19.14
N ILE A 122 -8.85 -6.15 19.15
CA ILE A 122 -9.49 -5.16 20.04
C ILE A 122 -10.75 -4.51 19.41
N GLY A 123 -11.04 -4.80 18.14
CA GLY A 123 -12.18 -4.25 17.41
C GLY A 123 -12.00 -2.81 16.92
N ASP A 124 -10.76 -2.33 16.79
CA ASP A 124 -10.44 -1.00 16.29
C ASP A 124 -10.43 -1.01 14.74
N LYS A 125 -11.62 -0.78 14.17
CA LYS A 125 -11.85 -0.81 12.72
C LYS A 125 -11.11 0.30 11.99
N GLU A 126 -11.06 1.52 12.55
CA GLU A 126 -10.41 2.68 11.92
C GLU A 126 -8.91 2.43 11.76
N LYS A 127 -8.26 1.91 12.81
CA LYS A 127 -6.84 1.56 12.75
C LYS A 127 -6.58 0.38 11.83
N ALA A 128 -7.42 -0.66 11.85
CA ALA A 128 -7.31 -1.78 10.93
C ALA A 128 -7.41 -1.35 9.45
N GLU A 129 -8.34 -0.44 9.15
CA GLU A 129 -8.52 0.16 7.83
C GLU A 129 -7.29 0.97 7.41
N CYS A 130 -6.78 1.83 8.30
CA CYS A 130 -5.58 2.63 8.05
C CYS A 130 -4.34 1.76 7.78
N ILE A 131 -4.11 0.72 8.60
CA ILE A 131 -3.02 -0.24 8.37
C ILE A 131 -3.20 -1.00 7.06
N THR A 132 -4.42 -1.44 6.75
CA THR A 132 -4.71 -2.11 5.47
C THR A 132 -4.39 -1.18 4.31
N LYS A 133 -4.78 0.09 4.39
CA LYS A 133 -4.45 1.12 3.39
C LYS A 133 -2.94 1.31 3.21
N LEU A 134 -2.15 1.30 4.29
CA LEU A 134 -0.69 1.37 4.17
C LEU A 134 -0.12 0.18 3.39
N ILE A 135 -0.58 -1.03 3.70
CA ILE A 135 -0.17 -2.26 3.03
C ILE A 135 -0.56 -2.20 1.55
N THR A 136 -1.80 -1.82 1.23
CA THR A 136 -2.29 -1.82 -0.15
C THR A 136 -1.66 -0.70 -0.98
N GLN A 137 -1.43 0.49 -0.41
CA GLN A 137 -0.72 1.58 -1.08
C GLN A 137 0.74 1.23 -1.39
N PHE A 138 1.42 0.49 -0.51
CA PHE A 138 2.75 -0.02 -0.85
C PHE A 138 2.68 -0.94 -2.08
N GLY A 139 1.74 -1.88 -2.07
CA GLY A 139 1.57 -2.86 -3.15
C GLY A 139 1.18 -2.23 -4.47
N GLU A 140 0.19 -1.34 -4.47
CA GLU A 140 -0.34 -0.66 -5.65
C GLU A 140 0.74 0.15 -6.36
N ASN A 141 1.47 1.00 -5.63
CA ASN A 141 2.49 1.89 -6.22
C ASN A 141 3.80 1.15 -6.58
N LEU A 142 4.00 -0.06 -6.07
CA LEU A 142 5.25 -0.82 -6.21
C LEU A 142 5.03 -2.25 -6.71
N ALA A 143 3.93 -2.51 -7.40
CA ALA A 143 3.60 -3.83 -7.93
C ALA A 143 4.73 -4.38 -8.83
N GLN A 144 5.34 -3.51 -9.64
CA GLN A 144 6.51 -3.83 -10.46
C GLN A 144 7.69 -4.33 -9.62
N LEU A 145 7.95 -3.73 -8.45
CA LEU A 145 9.01 -4.17 -7.53
C LEU A 145 8.70 -5.55 -6.96
N ILE A 146 7.45 -5.82 -6.58
CA ILE A 146 7.03 -7.13 -6.07
C ILE A 146 7.28 -8.22 -7.12
N ILE A 147 6.92 -7.96 -8.38
CA ILE A 147 7.19 -8.86 -9.51
C ILE A 147 8.69 -9.08 -9.71
N GLN A 148 9.49 -8.01 -9.74
CA GLN A 148 10.94 -8.11 -9.87
C GLN A 148 11.56 -8.96 -8.74
N MET A 149 11.10 -8.76 -7.50
CA MET A 149 11.56 -9.53 -6.34
C MET A 149 11.15 -11.01 -6.43
N ALA A 150 9.98 -11.30 -7.00
CA ALA A 150 9.47 -12.67 -7.17
C ALA A 150 10.23 -13.48 -8.24
N ILE A 151 10.76 -12.83 -9.28
CA ILE A 151 11.53 -13.51 -10.35
C ILE A 151 13.03 -13.48 -10.16
N THR A 152 13.55 -12.57 -9.33
CA THR A 152 14.98 -12.49 -9.06
C THR A 152 15.45 -13.80 -8.43
N PRO A 153 16.55 -14.42 -8.88
CA PRO A 153 17.09 -15.67 -8.33
C PRO A 153 17.77 -15.45 -6.97
N ASN A 154 17.02 -14.89 -6.03
CA ASN A 154 17.40 -14.62 -4.65
C ASN A 154 16.26 -15.10 -3.74
N GLN A 155 16.52 -16.15 -2.97
CA GLN A 155 15.51 -16.78 -2.12
C GLN A 155 14.90 -15.81 -1.09
N GLN A 156 15.68 -14.86 -0.56
CA GLN A 156 15.18 -13.87 0.39
C GLN A 156 14.19 -12.91 -0.28
N SER A 157 14.53 -12.37 -1.46
CA SER A 157 13.64 -11.50 -2.22
C SER A 157 12.33 -12.19 -2.60
N GLN A 158 12.41 -13.43 -3.09
CA GLN A 158 11.25 -14.25 -3.43
C GLN A 158 10.35 -14.51 -2.21
N THR A 159 10.97 -14.82 -1.06
CA THR A 159 10.24 -15.04 0.20
C THR A 159 9.52 -13.77 0.65
N LEU A 160 10.16 -12.60 0.53
CA LEU A 160 9.55 -11.33 0.90
C LEU A 160 8.37 -10.98 -0.02
N ALA A 161 8.50 -11.18 -1.33
CA ALA A 161 7.41 -10.97 -2.28
C ALA A 161 6.23 -11.90 -2.00
N HIS A 162 6.48 -13.20 -1.77
CA HIS A 162 5.45 -14.17 -1.40
C HIS A 162 4.72 -13.76 -0.11
N ARG A 163 5.47 -13.41 0.95
CA ARG A 163 4.88 -12.96 2.22
C ARG A 163 4.01 -11.72 2.05
N PHE A 164 4.41 -10.80 1.18
CA PHE A 164 3.63 -9.60 0.89
C PHE A 164 2.31 -9.94 0.20
N CYS A 165 2.33 -10.78 -0.84
CA CYS A 165 1.11 -11.24 -1.51
C CYS A 165 0.18 -11.98 -0.54
N CYS A 166 0.71 -12.81 0.37
CA CYS A 166 -0.07 -13.45 1.42
C CYS A 166 -0.67 -12.45 2.41
N LEU A 167 0.05 -11.39 2.77
CA LEU A 167 -0.45 -10.34 3.65
C LEU A 167 -1.60 -9.56 2.99
N VAL A 168 -1.48 -9.18 1.71
CA VAL A 168 -2.60 -8.54 1.01
C VAL A 168 -3.79 -9.49 0.89
N MET A 169 -3.56 -10.78 0.60
CA MET A 169 -4.62 -11.80 0.58
C MET A 169 -5.34 -11.92 1.92
N LYS A 170 -4.61 -11.84 3.05
CA LYS A 170 -5.20 -11.82 4.40
C LYS A 170 -6.11 -10.61 4.60
N CYS A 171 -5.73 -9.43 4.08
CA CYS A 171 -6.59 -8.26 4.10
C CYS A 171 -7.82 -8.42 3.20
N THR A 172 -7.70 -9.09 2.05
CA THR A 172 -8.84 -9.37 1.17
C THR A 172 -9.82 -10.37 1.79
N ASP A 173 -9.28 -11.41 2.43
CA ASP A 173 -10.02 -12.45 3.16
C ASP A 173 -10.35 -12.02 4.60
N MET A 174 -10.56 -10.71 4.81
CA MET A 174 -10.93 -10.16 6.11
C MET A 174 -12.25 -10.79 6.55
N LYS A 175 -12.25 -11.33 7.78
CA LYS A 175 -13.42 -11.96 8.34
C LYS A 175 -14.53 -10.93 8.58
N GLY A 176 -15.74 -11.35 8.26
CA GLY A 176 -16.94 -10.56 8.44
C GLY A 176 -17.50 -10.05 7.12
N GLN A 177 -18.73 -9.58 7.21
CA GLN A 177 -19.49 -9.06 6.09
C GLN A 177 -19.21 -7.57 5.85
N TYR A 178 -18.75 -7.23 4.65
CA TYR A 178 -18.67 -5.84 4.20
C TYR A 178 -20.07 -5.24 3.97
N PRO A 179 -20.33 -3.96 4.29
CA PRO A 179 -19.43 -2.99 4.96
C PRO A 179 -19.55 -2.99 6.49
N ILE A 180 -20.43 -3.82 7.06
CA ILE A 180 -20.87 -3.67 8.45
C ILE A 180 -19.81 -4.17 9.43
N GLU A 181 -19.32 -5.38 9.22
CA GLU A 181 -18.39 -6.03 10.14
C GLU A 181 -16.94 -5.65 9.84
N GLU A 182 -16.63 -5.39 8.57
CA GLU A 182 -15.30 -4.99 8.11
C GLU A 182 -15.36 -4.08 6.88
N THR A 183 -14.36 -3.20 6.72
CA THR A 183 -14.20 -2.25 5.60
C THR A 183 -12.87 -2.40 4.87
N CYS A 184 -12.07 -3.40 5.24
CA CYS A 184 -10.67 -3.53 4.80
C CYS A 184 -10.54 -4.23 3.44
N SER A 185 -11.43 -5.18 3.14
CA SER A 185 -11.29 -6.05 1.96
C SER A 185 -11.32 -5.27 0.63
N GLU A 186 -12.19 -4.27 0.51
CA GLU A 186 -12.31 -3.40 -0.67
C GLU A 186 -11.01 -2.67 -0.99
N LEU A 187 -10.27 -2.21 0.03
CA LEU A 187 -9.01 -1.47 -0.13
C LEU A 187 -7.94 -2.26 -0.86
N THR A 188 -8.07 -3.59 -0.93
CA THR A 188 -7.10 -4.47 -1.57
C THR A 188 -7.27 -4.56 -3.08
N PHE A 189 -8.41 -4.14 -3.63
CA PHE A 189 -8.69 -4.30 -5.05
C PHE A 189 -7.71 -3.51 -5.92
N SER A 190 -7.29 -2.32 -5.49
CA SER A 190 -6.32 -1.50 -6.23
C SER A 190 -4.97 -2.22 -6.42
N PHE A 191 -4.48 -2.92 -5.40
CA PHE A 191 -3.29 -3.75 -5.51
C PHE A 191 -3.48 -4.89 -6.51
N TRP A 192 -4.60 -5.61 -6.44
CA TRP A 192 -4.84 -6.74 -7.34
C TRP A 192 -4.92 -6.30 -8.80
N TYR A 193 -5.55 -5.16 -9.08
CA TYR A 193 -5.52 -4.55 -10.42
C TYR A 193 -4.11 -4.16 -10.85
N ALA A 194 -3.35 -3.47 -10.00
CA ALA A 194 -1.97 -3.07 -10.31
C ALA A 194 -1.06 -4.30 -10.58
N LEU A 195 -1.14 -5.34 -9.75
CA LEU A 195 -0.37 -6.57 -9.93
C LEU A 195 -0.73 -7.26 -11.25
N GLN A 196 -2.02 -7.33 -11.57
CA GLN A 196 -2.52 -7.93 -12.79
C GLN A 196 -2.06 -7.17 -14.04
N GLU A 197 -2.14 -5.84 -14.01
CA GLU A 197 -1.68 -4.96 -15.09
C GLU A 197 -0.18 -5.13 -15.33
N GLU A 198 0.63 -5.14 -14.28
CA GLU A 198 2.07 -5.35 -14.39
C GLU A 198 2.44 -6.75 -14.94
N VAL A 199 1.70 -7.80 -14.59
CA VAL A 199 1.92 -9.14 -15.16
C VAL A 199 1.55 -9.19 -16.64
N THR A 200 0.45 -8.53 -17.04
CA THR A 200 -0.08 -8.64 -18.41
C THR A 200 0.54 -7.68 -19.41
N SER A 201 1.07 -6.55 -18.95
CA SER A 201 1.76 -5.53 -19.77
C SER A 201 3.15 -5.94 -20.25
N ILE A 202 3.65 -7.12 -19.86
CA ILE A 202 4.95 -7.62 -20.30
C ILE A 202 4.89 -8.08 -21.75
N ASP A 203 5.66 -7.40 -22.60
CA ASP A 203 5.75 -7.67 -24.04
C ASP A 203 6.39 -9.02 -24.39
N ASP A 204 7.21 -9.57 -23.49
CA ASP A 204 7.92 -10.84 -23.67
C ASP A 204 7.01 -12.02 -23.26
N ASP A 205 6.49 -12.73 -24.25
CA ASP A 205 5.56 -13.86 -24.07
C ASP A 205 6.09 -14.95 -23.13
N ASP A 206 7.37 -15.31 -23.23
CA ASP A 206 7.97 -16.36 -22.41
C ASP A 206 8.06 -15.90 -20.95
N LYS A 207 8.49 -14.65 -20.72
CA LYS A 207 8.51 -14.08 -19.35
C LYS A 207 7.11 -13.93 -18.78
N ARG A 208 6.14 -13.53 -19.60
CA ARG A 208 4.75 -13.40 -19.20
C ARG A 208 4.17 -14.74 -18.77
N ILE A 209 4.43 -15.82 -19.51
CA ILE A 209 4.01 -17.18 -19.12
C ILE A 209 4.59 -17.57 -17.76
N ILE A 210 5.89 -17.36 -17.55
CA ILE A 210 6.56 -17.66 -16.26
C ILE A 210 5.90 -16.89 -15.11
N LEU A 211 5.61 -15.61 -15.31
CA LEU A 211 4.97 -14.78 -14.29
C LEU A 211 3.53 -15.19 -14.02
N LEU A 212 2.78 -15.53 -15.06
CA LEU A 212 1.43 -16.07 -14.92
C LEU A 212 1.45 -17.37 -14.12
N GLU A 213 2.38 -18.29 -14.38
CA GLU A 213 2.52 -19.52 -13.60
C GLU A 213 2.89 -19.23 -12.13
N LEU A 214 3.78 -18.25 -11.90
CA LEU A 214 4.21 -17.85 -10.57
C LEU A 214 3.07 -17.23 -9.73
N PHE A 215 2.26 -16.37 -10.35
CA PHE A 215 1.19 -15.63 -9.66
C PHE A 215 -0.19 -16.29 -9.71
N ARG A 216 -0.38 -17.29 -10.59
CA ARG A 216 -1.63 -18.06 -10.73
C ARG A 216 -2.23 -18.52 -9.39
N PRO A 217 -1.48 -19.10 -8.45
CA PRO A 217 -2.06 -19.56 -7.19
C PRO A 217 -2.71 -18.43 -6.36
N TYR A 218 -2.17 -17.20 -6.43
CA TYR A 218 -2.78 -16.06 -5.74
C TYR A 218 -4.04 -15.58 -6.44
N PHE A 219 -4.08 -15.56 -7.77
CA PHE A 219 -5.27 -15.17 -8.52
C PHE A 219 -6.41 -16.19 -8.38
N GLU A 220 -6.09 -17.48 -8.37
CA GLU A 220 -7.07 -18.55 -8.12
C GLU A 220 -7.64 -18.42 -6.69
N ARG A 221 -6.76 -18.26 -5.69
CA ARG A 221 -7.20 -18.01 -4.30
C ARG A 221 -8.02 -16.73 -4.17
N LEU A 222 -7.63 -15.67 -4.87
CA LEU A 222 -8.35 -14.40 -4.88
C LEU A 222 -9.80 -14.61 -5.34
N ILE A 223 -10.00 -15.32 -6.45
CA ILE A 223 -11.34 -15.62 -6.97
C ILE A 223 -12.19 -16.35 -5.93
N GLU A 224 -11.64 -17.37 -5.25
CA GLU A 224 -12.35 -18.08 -4.18
C GLU A 224 -12.79 -17.15 -3.04
N VAL A 225 -11.88 -16.29 -2.58
CA VAL A 225 -12.14 -15.31 -1.52
C VAL A 225 -13.21 -14.33 -1.96
N LEU A 226 -13.09 -13.74 -3.16
CA LEU A 226 -14.05 -12.76 -3.68
C LEU A 226 -15.45 -13.37 -3.88
N ILE A 227 -15.54 -14.63 -4.31
CA ILE A 227 -16.82 -15.36 -4.34
C ILE A 227 -17.44 -15.42 -2.95
N SER A 228 -16.65 -15.76 -1.92
CA SER A 228 -17.14 -15.80 -0.53
C SER A 228 -17.56 -14.41 -0.04
N LYS A 229 -16.77 -13.36 -0.31
CA LYS A 229 -17.05 -11.98 0.10
C LYS A 229 -18.27 -11.38 -0.60
N GLY A 230 -18.56 -11.83 -1.81
CA GLY A 230 -19.73 -11.40 -2.60
C GLY A 230 -21.04 -12.12 -2.27
N GLN A 231 -21.03 -13.09 -1.35
CA GLN A 231 -22.24 -13.80 -0.90
C GLN A 231 -23.15 -12.84 -0.13
N LEU A 232 -24.46 -13.01 -0.33
CA LEU A 232 -25.45 -12.27 0.46
C LEU A 232 -25.35 -12.71 1.92
N PRO A 233 -25.52 -11.78 2.87
CA PRO A 233 -25.53 -12.13 4.29
C PRO A 233 -26.73 -13.01 4.63
N ASP A 234 -26.55 -13.94 5.57
CA ASP A 234 -27.65 -14.80 6.05
C ASP A 234 -28.83 -14.00 6.62
N ASN A 235 -28.55 -12.82 7.18
CA ASN A 235 -29.55 -11.93 7.73
C ASN A 235 -29.46 -10.50 7.15
N GLU A 236 -30.13 -10.28 6.03
CA GLU A 236 -30.24 -8.96 5.39
C GLU A 236 -30.98 -7.91 6.23
N SER A 237 -31.64 -8.28 7.32
CA SER A 237 -32.36 -7.31 8.17
C SER A 237 -31.41 -6.41 8.97
N ILE A 238 -30.15 -6.81 9.12
CA ILE A 238 -29.11 -6.04 9.83
C ILE A 238 -28.67 -4.82 9.00
N PHE A 239 -28.87 -4.88 7.68
CA PHE A 239 -28.44 -3.86 6.74
C PHE A 239 -29.44 -2.72 6.65
N THR A 240 -28.94 -1.49 6.80
CA THR A 240 -29.69 -0.30 6.40
C THR A 240 -29.79 -0.23 4.87
N SER A 241 -30.65 0.64 4.34
CA SER A 241 -30.73 0.87 2.89
C SER A 241 -29.40 1.35 2.30
N GLU A 242 -28.62 2.11 3.08
CA GLU A 242 -27.29 2.58 2.69
C GLU A 242 -26.29 1.42 2.65
N ASP A 243 -26.26 0.56 3.67
CA ASP A 243 -25.39 -0.62 3.69
C ASP A 243 -25.66 -1.56 2.52
N LYS A 244 -26.94 -1.71 2.13
CA LYS A 244 -27.32 -2.52 0.95
C LYS A 244 -26.78 -1.93 -0.34
N GLU A 245 -26.81 -0.61 -0.49
CA GLU A 245 -26.27 0.04 -1.69
C GLU A 245 -24.74 -0.03 -1.71
N THR A 246 -24.08 0.22 -0.58
CA THR A 246 -22.63 0.08 -0.43
C THR A 246 -22.19 -1.37 -0.74
N PHE A 247 -22.90 -2.37 -0.21
CA PHE A 247 -22.62 -3.77 -0.53
C PHE A 247 -22.92 -4.12 -1.99
N ARG A 248 -23.94 -3.49 -2.60
CA ARG A 248 -24.21 -3.65 -4.04
C ARG A 248 -23.05 -3.13 -4.89
N CYS A 249 -22.51 -1.95 -4.57
CA CYS A 249 -21.32 -1.41 -5.24
C CYS A 249 -20.12 -2.32 -5.06
N TYR A 250 -19.84 -2.75 -3.83
CA TYR A 250 -18.75 -3.69 -3.53
C TYR A 250 -18.85 -5.00 -4.34
N ARG A 251 -20.05 -5.54 -4.55
CA ARG A 251 -20.26 -6.73 -5.41
C ARG A 251 -20.01 -6.46 -6.90
N VAL A 252 -20.22 -5.23 -7.37
CA VAL A 252 -19.83 -4.81 -8.72
C VAL A 252 -18.30 -4.80 -8.82
N ASP A 253 -17.61 -4.18 -7.86
CA ASP A 253 -16.15 -4.12 -7.85
C ASP A 253 -15.50 -5.52 -7.74
N ILE A 254 -16.11 -6.42 -6.96
CA ILE A 254 -15.76 -7.86 -6.93
C ILE A 254 -15.86 -8.47 -8.32
N THR A 255 -16.96 -8.22 -9.02
CA THR A 255 -17.22 -8.82 -10.33
C THR A 255 -16.19 -8.33 -11.35
N ASP A 256 -15.90 -7.03 -11.35
CA ASP A 256 -14.89 -6.42 -12.21
C ASP A 256 -13.50 -6.98 -11.90
N THR A 257 -13.16 -7.12 -10.62
CA THR A 257 -11.87 -7.69 -10.19
C THR A 257 -11.74 -9.15 -10.65
N MET A 258 -12.77 -9.97 -10.42
CA MET A 258 -12.80 -11.36 -10.86
C MET A 258 -12.69 -11.48 -12.38
N MET A 259 -13.33 -10.60 -13.14
CA MET A 259 -13.24 -10.59 -14.60
C MET A 259 -11.80 -10.32 -15.06
N CYS A 260 -11.11 -9.36 -14.45
CA CYS A 260 -9.70 -9.12 -14.73
C CYS A 260 -8.84 -10.36 -14.44
N MET A 261 -9.04 -11.00 -13.29
CA MET A 261 -8.29 -12.23 -12.95
C MET A 261 -8.58 -13.38 -13.92
N HIS A 262 -9.84 -13.56 -14.32
CA HIS A 262 -10.21 -14.58 -15.30
C HIS A 262 -9.53 -14.34 -16.66
N ASN A 263 -9.50 -13.09 -17.13
CA ASN A 263 -8.83 -12.76 -18.40
C ASN A 263 -7.33 -13.10 -18.37
N VAL A 264 -6.69 -12.99 -17.20
CA VAL A 264 -5.27 -13.28 -16.98
C VAL A 264 -5.00 -14.77 -16.90
N LEU A 265 -5.87 -15.51 -16.21
CA LEU A 265 -5.78 -16.97 -16.10
C LEU A 265 -6.16 -17.70 -17.40
N GLY A 266 -6.92 -17.03 -18.28
CA GLY A 266 -7.48 -17.56 -19.51
C GLY A 266 -8.58 -18.62 -19.27
N ASN A 267 -9.07 -19.24 -20.34
CA ASN A 267 -10.15 -20.25 -20.29
C ASN A 267 -9.81 -21.52 -19.46
N ARG A 268 -8.57 -21.68 -19.00
CA ARG A 268 -8.16 -22.84 -18.17
C ARG A 268 -8.74 -22.80 -16.76
N ALA A 269 -9.26 -21.66 -16.29
CA ALA A 269 -9.97 -21.58 -15.00
C ALA A 269 -11.29 -22.40 -14.99
N ILE A 270 -11.83 -22.76 -16.15
CA ILE A 270 -13.12 -23.47 -16.29
C ILE A 270 -12.93 -24.99 -16.43
N GLU A 271 -11.72 -25.49 -16.71
CA GLU A 271 -11.47 -26.91 -16.99
C GLU A 271 -11.07 -27.73 -15.74
N GLY A 272 -11.12 -27.13 -14.55
CA GLY A 272 -10.69 -27.71 -13.28
C GLY A 272 -11.79 -28.24 -12.36
N LYS A 273 -12.95 -28.65 -12.88
CA LYS A 273 -13.97 -29.42 -12.13
C LYS A 273 -14.53 -30.57 -12.96
#